data_AF-E9FXP1-F1
#
_entry.id   AF-E9FXP1-F1
#
_cell.length_a   1.000
_cell.length_b   1.000
_cell.length_c   1.000
_cell.angle_alpha   90.00
_cell.angle_beta   90.00
_cell.angle_gamma   90.00
#
_symmetry.space_group_name_H-M   'P 1'
#
loop_
_entity.id
_entity.type
_entity.pdbx_description
1 polymer ?
#
loop_
_entity_poly.entity_id
_entity_poly.type
_entity_poly.pdbx_seq_one_letter_code
_entity_poly.pdbx_strand_id
1 'polypeptide(L)' 'ICAGAEGRDACDGDGGGPLVCEKEGQWFQVGVVIFGIGCGRTNLPGVYT' A
#
# COMPACT_ATOMS: atom_id res chain seq x y z
N ILE A 1 7.43 2.10 -4.52
CA ILE A 1 7.47 1.02 -3.50
C ILE A 1 6.34 0.01 -3.77
N CYS A 2 6.49 -1.25 -3.37
CA CYS A 2 5.40 -2.24 -3.41
C CYS A 2 5.07 -2.70 -1.99
N ALA A 3 3.78 -2.78 -1.65
CA ALA A 3 3.31 -3.34 -0.39
C ALA A 3 2.00 -4.09 -0.61
N GLY A 4 1.80 -5.19 0.11
CA GLY A 4 0.61 -6.02 -0.03
C GLY A 4 0.80 -7.35 0.69
N ALA A 5 -0.30 -7.96 1.10
CA ALA A 5 -0.34 -9.30 1.66
C ALA A 5 -1.50 -10.09 1.05
N GLU A 6 -1.52 -11.40 1.22
CA GLU A 6 -2.59 -12.24 0.68
C GLU A 6 -3.96 -11.76 1.21
N GLY A 7 -4.86 -11.39 0.29
CA GLY A 7 -6.18 -10.85 0.61
C GLY A 7 -6.18 -9.44 1.22
N ARG A 8 -5.05 -8.73 1.26
CA ARG A 8 -4.95 -7.35 1.78
C ARG A 8 -4.12 -6.47 0.86
N ASP A 9 -4.78 -5.52 0.23
CA ASP A 9 -4.16 -4.54 -0.66
C ASP A 9 -4.91 -3.21 -0.60
N ALA A 10 -4.27 -2.13 -1.03
CA ALA A 10 -4.96 -0.87 -1.28
C ALA A 10 -5.92 -1.01 -2.46
N CYS A 11 -7.11 -0.41 -2.35
CA CYS A 11 -8.19 -0.54 -3.31
C CYS A 11 -8.41 0.72 -4.15
N ASP A 12 -9.25 0.57 -5.18
CA ASP A 12 -9.83 1.71 -5.89
C ASP A 12 -10.53 2.64 -4.88
N GLY A 13 -10.14 3.92 -4.89
CA GLY A 13 -10.62 4.93 -3.94
C GLY A 13 -9.65 5.25 -2.81
N ASP A 14 -8.62 4.43 -2.56
CA ASP A 14 -7.57 4.72 -1.57
C ASP A 14 -6.45 5.62 -2.13
N GLY A 15 -6.57 6.03 -3.40
CA GLY A 15 -5.62 6.90 -4.09
C GLY A 15 -5.35 8.19 -3.31
N GLY A 16 -4.07 8.50 -3.11
CA GLY A 16 -3.63 9.63 -2.28
C GLY A 16 -3.45 9.29 -0.80
N GLY A 17 -3.82 8.09 -0.35
CA GLY A 17 -3.60 7.62 1.01
C GLY A 17 -2.10 7.39 1.32
N PRO A 18 -1.65 7.66 2.56
CA PRO A 18 -0.24 7.45 2.94
C PRO A 18 0.06 5.97 3.19
N LEU A 19 1.17 5.48 2.63
CA LEU A 19 1.82 4.26 3.09
C LEU A 19 2.80 4.62 4.20
N VAL A 20 2.56 4.11 5.39
CA VAL A 20 3.41 4.37 6.56
C VAL A 20 4.09 3.09 7.06
N CYS A 21 5.32 3.22 7.53
CA CYS A 21 6.06 2.17 8.22
C CYS A 21 6.43 2.63 9.62
N GLU A 22 6.22 1.77 10.61
CA GLU A 22 6.71 1.99 11.96
C GLU A 22 8.18 1.57 12.06
N LYS A 23 9.01 2.44 12.64
CA LYS A 23 10.37 2.12 13.03
C LYS A 23 10.63 2.74 14.40
N GLU A 24 11.03 1.90 15.36
CA GLU A 24 11.42 2.34 16.72
C GLU A 24 10.34 3.18 17.42
N GLY A 25 9.06 2.83 17.24
CA GLY A 25 7.92 3.54 17.85
C GLY A 25 7.52 4.83 17.13
N GLN A 26 8.17 5.17 16.02
CA GLN A 26 7.81 6.33 15.20
C GLN A 26 7.28 5.88 13.84
N TRP A 27 6.24 6.57 13.37
CA TRP A 27 5.64 6.34 12.06
C TRP A 27 6.28 7.25 11.00
N PHE A 28 6.71 6.64 9.90
CA PHE A 28 7.31 7.34 8.77
C PHE A 28 6.46 7.09 7.54
N GLN A 29 6.12 8.16 6.80
CA GLN A 29 5.52 8.01 5.49
C GLN A 29 6.60 7.59 4.49
N VAL A 30 6.37 6.44 3.86
CA VAL A 30 7.31 5.84 2.89
C VAL A 30 6.76 5.81 1.48
N GLY A 31 5.46 6.07 1.28
CA GLY A 31 4.89 6.19 -0.06
C GLY A 31 3.49 6.76 -0.06
N VAL A 32 2.93 6.93 -1.26
CA VAL A 32 1.54 7.33 -1.48
C VAL A 32 0.87 6.32 -2.41
N VAL A 33 -0.34 5.90 -2.06
CA VAL A 33 -1.17 5.01 -2.88
C VAL A 33 -1.46 5.72 -4.20
N ILE A 34 -1.04 5.13 -5.32
CA ILE A 34 -1.38 5.66 -6.66
C ILE A 34 -2.59 4.88 -7.19
N PHE A 35 -2.44 3.57 -7.37
CA PHE A 35 -3.50 2.63 -7.78
C PHE A 35 -3.01 1.18 -7.61
N GLY A 36 -3.94 0.25 -7.40
CA GLY A 36 -3.74 -1.19 -7.58
C GLY A 36 -4.62 -1.69 -8.73
N ILE A 37 -4.19 -2.71 -9.49
CA ILE A 37 -5.03 -3.33 -10.54
C ILE A 37 -5.90 -4.41 -9.88
N GLY A 38 -6.97 -3.98 -9.22
CA GLY A 38 -7.84 -4.83 -8.39
C GLY A 38 -7.17 -5.22 -7.06
N CYS A 39 -7.96 -5.26 -5.99
CA CYS A 39 -7.40 -5.41 -4.65
C CYS A 39 -7.26 -6.87 -4.20
N GLY A 40 -6.23 -7.14 -3.40
CA GLY A 40 -6.10 -8.37 -2.62
C GLY A 40 -5.85 -9.61 -3.47
N ARG A 41 -5.37 -9.43 -4.71
CA ARG A 41 -5.04 -10.54 -5.61
C ARG A 41 -3.80 -11.27 -5.11
N THR A 42 -3.88 -12.59 -5.03
CA THR A 42 -2.75 -13.44 -4.68
C THR A 42 -1.57 -13.13 -5.62
N ASN A 43 -0.41 -12.83 -5.05
CA ASN A 43 0.84 -12.48 -5.75
C ASN A 43 0.87 -11.16 -6.54
N LEU A 44 -0.09 -10.25 -6.32
CA LEU A 44 -0.09 -8.92 -6.91
C LEU A 44 -0.14 -7.86 -5.80
N PRO A 45 1.01 -7.25 -5.45
CA PRO A 45 1.05 -6.18 -4.45
C PRO A 45 0.60 -4.84 -5.04
N GLY A 46 0.03 -3.98 -4.20
CA GLY A 46 -0.23 -2.59 -4.52
C GLY A 46 1.04 -1.82 -4.82
N VAL A 47 0.94 -0.87 -5.75
CA VAL A 47 2.04 -0.02 -6.16
C VAL A 47 1.88 1.37 -5.56
N TYR A 48 2.95 1.81 -4.91
CA TYR A 48 3.06 3.09 -4.23
C TYR A 48 4.18 3.89 -4.89
N THR A 49 4.08 5.22 -4.89
CA THR A 49 5.24 6.07 -5.20
C THR A 49 6.30 5.89 -4.12
#